data_AF-A0A7S2LUY3-F1
#
_entry.id   AF-A0A7S2LUY3-F1
#
_cell.length_a   1.000
_cell.length_b   1.000
_cell.length_c   1.000
_cell.angle_alpha   90.00
_cell.angle_beta   90.00
_cell.angle_gamma   90.00
#
_symmetry.space_group_name_H-M   'P 1'
#
loop_
_entity.id
_entity.type
_entity.pdbx_description
1 polymer ?
#
loop_
_entity_poly.entity_id
_entity_poly.type
_entity_poly.pdbx_seq_one_letter_code
_entity_poly.pdbx_strand_id
1 'polypeptide(L)'
;KEQVPVDGCEGCRAEAGFLAVWEKLRPSVVGALGEIGCDVGGSPAGRPASSVYVTGHSMGAAVGTLAMFALRRLGFHVVPGYFFESPKVANGAFAREFDRAFRTLLGPQLWSVTHAMDPVPDVPPAMLGYEHVGSEVHVNETGHFHVCRGPDDPECASDLARDLRHIGDHCRSPLTPTGRICGCYGPVGELIV
;
A
#
# COMPACT_ATOMS: atom_id res chain seq x y z
N LYS A 1 -16.41 -11.32 2.26
CA LYS A 1 -14.98 -11.68 2.15
C LYS A 1 -14.45 -11.86 3.56
N GLU A 2 -13.86 -13.01 3.86
CA GLU A 2 -13.45 -13.40 5.20
C GLU A 2 -12.14 -12.72 5.59
N GLN A 3 -12.11 -12.14 6.80
CA GLN A 3 -10.87 -11.65 7.40
C GLN A 3 -10.23 -12.77 8.24
N VAL A 4 -8.94 -13.03 8.04
CA VAL A 4 -8.19 -14.08 8.76
C VAL A 4 -7.11 -13.47 9.65
N PRO A 5 -6.71 -14.14 10.75
CA PRO A 5 -5.65 -13.65 11.63
C PRO A 5 -4.32 -13.42 10.92
N VAL A 6 -3.59 -12.38 11.31
CA VAL A 6 -2.21 -12.14 10.84
C VAL A 6 -1.23 -12.66 11.88
N ASP A 7 -0.37 -13.60 11.48
CA ASP A 7 0.60 -14.24 12.38
C ASP A 7 1.49 -13.24 13.14
N GLY A 8 1.60 -13.45 14.45
CA GLY A 8 2.40 -12.61 15.34
C GLY A 8 1.82 -11.23 15.60
N CYS A 9 0.61 -10.90 15.16
CA CYS A 9 -0.02 -9.58 15.32
C CYS A 9 -1.35 -9.75 16.08
N GLU A 10 -1.37 -9.42 17.37
CA GLU A 10 -2.52 -9.64 18.23
C GLU A 10 -3.73 -8.82 17.76
N GLY A 11 -4.88 -9.49 17.55
CA GLY A 11 -6.12 -8.87 17.08
C GLY A 11 -6.10 -8.42 15.61
N CYS A 12 -4.95 -8.45 14.95
CA CYS A 12 -4.81 -8.08 13.55
C CYS A 12 -5.47 -9.13 12.66
N ARG A 13 -6.28 -8.67 11.72
CA ARG A 13 -6.88 -9.50 10.68
C ARG A 13 -6.75 -8.86 9.31
N ALA A 14 -6.52 -9.66 8.29
CA ALA A 14 -6.37 -9.23 6.90
C ALA A 14 -7.34 -9.97 5.98
N GLU A 15 -7.59 -9.42 4.80
CA GLU A 15 -8.34 -10.10 3.73
C GLU A 15 -7.62 -11.41 3.36
N ALA A 16 -8.36 -12.52 3.36
CA ALA A 16 -7.77 -13.86 3.22
C ALA A 16 -7.00 -14.08 1.92
N GLY A 17 -7.48 -13.53 0.80
CA GLY A 17 -6.83 -13.64 -0.50
C GLY A 17 -5.50 -12.90 -0.53
N PHE A 18 -5.48 -11.64 -0.08
CA PHE A 18 -4.23 -10.85 -0.04
C PHE A 18 -3.19 -11.48 0.88
N LEU A 19 -3.59 -11.96 2.05
CA LEU A 19 -2.68 -12.62 2.98
C LEU A 19 -2.11 -13.93 2.40
N ALA A 20 -2.96 -14.77 1.81
CA ALA A 20 -2.52 -16.02 1.20
C ALA A 20 -1.52 -15.79 0.04
N VAL A 21 -1.69 -14.73 -0.74
CA VAL A 21 -0.72 -14.36 -1.79
C VAL A 21 0.61 -13.94 -1.16
N TRP A 22 0.58 -13.06 -0.15
CA TRP A 22 1.81 -12.64 0.54
C TRP A 22 2.55 -13.83 1.16
N GLU A 23 1.87 -14.72 1.86
CA GLU A 23 2.49 -15.88 2.51
C GLU A 23 3.20 -16.81 1.52
N LYS A 24 2.61 -17.00 0.33
CA LYS A 24 3.25 -17.77 -0.75
C LYS A 24 4.47 -17.06 -1.34
N LEU A 25 4.45 -15.74 -1.44
CA LEU A 25 5.56 -14.95 -1.98
C LEU A 25 6.69 -14.73 -0.98
N ARG A 26 6.39 -14.73 0.33
CA ARG A 26 7.30 -14.36 1.40
C ARG A 26 8.67 -15.08 1.33
N PRO A 27 8.76 -16.42 1.18
CA PRO A 27 10.07 -17.09 1.13
C PRO A 27 10.92 -16.63 -0.04
N SER A 28 10.33 -16.48 -1.23
CA SER A 28 11.03 -16.05 -2.44
C SER A 28 11.47 -14.58 -2.36
N VAL A 29 10.62 -13.70 -1.82
CA VAL A 29 10.96 -12.28 -1.65
C VAL A 29 12.10 -12.11 -0.64
N VAL A 30 12.02 -12.76 0.52
CA VAL A 30 13.07 -12.68 1.54
C VAL A 30 14.38 -13.30 1.05
N GLY A 31 14.32 -14.43 0.35
CA GLY A 31 15.48 -15.05 -0.27
C GLY A 31 16.17 -14.14 -1.29
N ALA A 32 15.38 -13.57 -2.22
CA ALA A 32 15.91 -12.66 -3.23
C ALA A 32 16.52 -11.39 -2.63
N LEU A 33 15.92 -10.83 -1.56
CA LEU A 33 16.51 -9.70 -0.83
C LEU A 33 17.87 -10.06 -0.23
N GLY A 34 18.01 -11.25 0.36
CA GLY A 34 19.30 -11.72 0.88
C GLY A 34 20.34 -11.93 -0.23
N GLU A 35 19.95 -12.50 -1.37
CA GLU A 35 20.85 -12.72 -2.52
C GLU A 35 21.45 -11.42 -3.08
N ILE A 36 20.70 -10.31 -3.04
CA ILE A 36 21.17 -8.99 -3.48
C ILE A 36 21.85 -8.19 -2.35
N GLY A 37 22.04 -8.78 -1.17
CA GLY A 37 22.70 -8.13 -0.02
C GLY A 37 21.84 -7.12 0.73
N CYS A 38 20.52 -7.22 0.62
CA CYS A 38 19.57 -6.48 1.45
C CYS A 38 19.27 -7.28 2.73
N ASP A 39 20.26 -7.45 3.60
CA ASP A 39 20.12 -8.22 4.84
C ASP A 39 19.66 -7.36 6.04
N VAL A 40 19.07 -8.04 7.03
CA VAL A 40 18.68 -7.44 8.31
C VAL A 40 19.90 -7.01 9.12
N GLY A 41 19.87 -5.80 9.69
CA GLY A 41 20.95 -5.29 10.57
C GLY A 41 22.15 -4.66 9.86
N GLY A 42 22.13 -4.53 8.53
CA GLY A 42 23.24 -3.97 7.75
C GLY A 42 24.41 -4.96 7.56
N SER A 43 25.34 -4.62 6.67
CA SER A 43 26.45 -5.53 6.37
C SER A 43 27.43 -5.63 7.55
N PRO A 44 27.97 -6.82 7.86
CA PRO A 44 29.09 -6.98 8.81
C PRO A 44 30.33 -6.12 8.48
N ALA A 45 30.42 -5.62 7.25
CA ALA A 45 31.48 -4.74 6.76
C ALA A 45 31.24 -3.24 7.04
N GLY A 46 30.29 -2.87 7.90
CA GLY A 46 30.01 -1.47 8.26
C GLY A 46 29.28 -0.67 7.17
N ARG A 47 28.62 -1.34 6.22
CA ARG A 47 27.77 -0.66 5.23
C ARG A 47 26.40 -0.35 5.85
N PRO A 48 25.82 0.85 5.58
CA PRO A 48 24.47 1.17 6.01
C PRO A 48 23.48 0.13 5.49
N ALA A 49 22.43 -0.14 6.27
CA ALA A 49 21.38 -1.07 5.87
C ALA A 49 20.75 -0.65 4.53
N SER A 50 20.65 -1.60 3.60
CA SER A 50 20.03 -1.38 2.30
C SER A 50 18.57 -0.99 2.48
N SER A 51 18.14 0.06 1.79
CA SER A 51 16.75 0.51 1.82
C SER A 51 15.88 -0.40 0.97
N VAL A 52 14.77 -0.86 1.54
CA VAL A 52 13.78 -1.68 0.84
C VAL A 52 12.57 -0.81 0.50
N TYR A 53 12.37 -0.58 -0.78
CA TYR A 53 11.19 0.11 -1.31
C TYR A 53 10.12 -0.92 -1.65
N VAL A 54 8.89 -0.65 -1.21
CA VAL A 54 7.71 -1.46 -1.53
C VAL A 54 6.66 -0.54 -2.14
N THR A 55 6.11 -0.97 -3.28
CA THR A 55 5.05 -0.25 -4.00
C THR A 55 4.17 -1.28 -4.69
N GLY A 56 3.01 -0.84 -5.16
CA GLY A 56 2.12 -1.65 -5.96
C GLY A 56 0.91 -0.86 -6.42
N HIS A 57 0.19 -1.44 -7.37
CA HIS A 57 -1.11 -0.99 -7.82
C HIS A 57 -2.15 -2.06 -7.53
N SER A 58 -3.39 -1.66 -7.21
CA SER A 58 -4.52 -2.59 -7.06
C SER A 58 -4.24 -3.70 -6.03
N MET A 59 -4.50 -4.96 -6.38
CA MET A 59 -4.13 -6.12 -5.57
C MET A 59 -2.64 -6.15 -5.21
N GLY A 60 -1.75 -5.68 -6.10
CA GLY A 60 -0.31 -5.59 -5.81
C GLY A 60 -0.01 -4.60 -4.69
N ALA A 61 -0.78 -3.51 -4.61
CA ALA A 61 -0.73 -2.57 -3.49
C ALA A 61 -1.20 -3.25 -2.19
N ALA A 62 -2.30 -3.99 -2.23
CA ALA A 62 -2.81 -4.71 -1.06
C ALA A 62 -1.80 -5.74 -0.49
N VAL A 63 -1.22 -6.55 -1.36
CA VAL A 63 -0.18 -7.53 -1.01
C VAL A 63 1.09 -6.83 -0.53
N GLY A 64 1.47 -5.73 -1.19
CA GLY A 64 2.62 -4.93 -0.80
C GLY A 64 2.49 -4.32 0.60
N THR A 65 1.29 -3.94 1.04
CA THR A 65 1.05 -3.44 2.41
C THR A 65 1.37 -4.52 3.45
N LEU A 66 0.94 -5.76 3.20
CA LEU A 66 1.27 -6.91 4.06
C LEU A 66 2.77 -7.24 4.02
N ALA A 67 3.38 -7.14 2.84
CA ALA A 67 4.81 -7.34 2.65
C ALA A 67 5.63 -6.30 3.43
N MET A 68 5.27 -5.03 3.28
CA MET A 68 5.91 -3.89 3.94
C MET A 68 5.89 -4.05 5.46
N PHE A 69 4.73 -4.40 6.03
CA PHE A 69 4.59 -4.67 7.47
C PHE A 69 5.45 -5.86 7.93
N ALA A 70 5.39 -6.98 7.21
CA ALA A 70 6.13 -8.18 7.56
C ALA A 70 7.65 -7.98 7.47
N LEU A 71 8.15 -7.35 6.40
CA LEU A 71 9.58 -7.04 6.23
C LEU A 71 10.08 -6.10 7.32
N ARG A 72 9.30 -5.07 7.68
CA ARG A 72 9.64 -4.19 8.80
C ARG A 72 9.78 -4.96 10.11
N ARG A 73 8.87 -5.89 10.39
CA ARG A 73 8.90 -6.74 11.58
C ARG A 73 10.04 -7.76 11.58
N LEU A 74 10.49 -8.18 10.40
CA LEU A 74 11.68 -9.02 10.25
C LEU A 74 12.99 -8.25 10.45
N GLY A 75 12.95 -6.91 10.54
CA GLY A 75 14.12 -6.07 10.78
C GLY A 75 14.74 -5.45 9.53
N PHE A 76 14.07 -5.53 8.38
CA PHE A 76 14.51 -4.83 7.17
C PHE A 76 14.35 -3.31 7.32
N HIS A 77 15.25 -2.55 6.71
CA HIS A 77 15.13 -1.10 6.60
C HIS A 77 14.15 -0.75 5.47
N VAL A 78 12.86 -0.90 5.76
CA VAL A 78 11.77 -0.55 4.85
C VAL A 78 11.52 0.96 4.92
N VAL A 79 11.67 1.63 3.78
CA VAL A 79 11.48 3.08 3.63
C VAL A 79 10.04 3.42 3.24
N PRO A 80 9.63 4.70 3.22
CA PRO A 80 8.27 5.06 2.83
C PRO A 80 7.86 4.50 1.47
N GLY A 81 6.64 3.96 1.41
CA GLY A 81 6.06 3.37 0.21
C GLY A 81 4.88 4.15 -0.35
N TYR A 82 4.68 4.05 -1.65
CA TYR A 82 3.57 4.66 -2.39
C TYR A 82 2.74 3.56 -3.04
N PHE A 83 1.44 3.57 -2.80
CA PHE A 83 0.53 2.48 -3.11
C PHE A 83 -0.65 3.03 -3.90
N PHE A 84 -0.78 2.60 -5.16
CA PHE A 84 -1.74 3.18 -6.09
C PHE A 84 -3.03 2.38 -6.10
N GLU A 85 -4.16 3.05 -5.89
CA GLU A 85 -5.48 2.44 -5.93
C GLU A 85 -5.58 1.16 -5.09
N SER A 86 -5.00 1.20 -3.89
CA SER A 86 -4.99 0.05 -3.00
C SER A 86 -6.39 -0.18 -2.43
N PRO A 87 -6.95 -1.40 -2.49
CA PRO A 87 -8.12 -1.72 -1.68
C PRO A 87 -7.75 -1.72 -0.19
N LYS A 88 -8.76 -1.66 0.69
CA LYS A 88 -8.57 -1.86 2.12
C LYS A 88 -8.08 -3.28 2.39
N VAL A 89 -7.04 -3.40 3.19
CA VAL A 89 -6.27 -4.67 3.31
C VAL A 89 -6.66 -5.43 4.57
N ALA A 90 -6.86 -4.72 5.67
CA ALA A 90 -6.90 -5.30 7.01
C ALA A 90 -7.80 -4.50 7.95
N ASN A 91 -7.94 -4.95 9.19
CA ASN A 91 -8.75 -4.25 10.20
C ASN A 91 -7.98 -3.13 10.91
N GLY A 92 -8.71 -2.33 11.69
CA GLY A 92 -8.12 -1.25 12.49
C GLY A 92 -7.08 -1.71 13.53
N ALA A 93 -7.11 -2.98 13.97
CA ALA A 93 -6.05 -3.52 14.82
C ALA A 93 -4.73 -3.65 14.06
N PHE A 94 -4.78 -4.13 12.82
CA PHE A 94 -3.62 -4.11 11.94
C PHE A 94 -3.15 -2.69 11.65
N ALA A 95 -4.05 -1.74 11.38
CA ALA A 95 -3.68 -0.34 11.14
C ALA A 95 -2.90 0.28 12.32
N ARG A 96 -3.36 0.06 13.55
CA ARG A 96 -2.65 0.52 14.75
C ARG A 96 -1.26 -0.11 14.92
N GLU A 97 -1.14 -1.41 14.67
CA GLU A 97 0.16 -2.10 14.76
C GLU A 97 1.10 -1.70 13.62
N PHE A 98 0.57 -1.41 12.42
CA PHE A 98 1.33 -0.83 11.32
C PHE A 98 1.92 0.53 11.72
N ASP A 99 1.08 1.45 12.22
CA ASP A 99 1.52 2.77 12.69
C ASP A 99 2.55 2.68 13.82
N ARG A 100 2.42 1.67 14.70
CA ARG A 100 3.40 1.41 15.75
C ARG A 100 4.74 0.95 15.17
N ALA A 101 4.74 0.04 14.21
CA ALA A 101 5.95 -0.50 13.58
C ALA A 101 6.73 0.55 12.76
N PHE A 102 6.00 1.54 12.22
CA PHE A 102 6.50 2.60 11.36
C PHE A 102 6.56 3.98 12.01
N ARG A 103 6.34 4.07 13.33
CA ARG A 103 6.29 5.34 14.05
C ARG A 103 7.59 6.14 13.85
N THR A 104 7.44 7.35 13.32
CA THR A 104 8.55 8.29 13.11
C THR A 104 8.04 9.74 13.13
N LEU A 105 8.94 10.70 13.33
CA LEU A 105 8.66 12.13 13.22
C LEU A 105 8.67 12.63 11.75
N LEU A 106 9.03 11.76 10.80
CA LEU A 106 9.14 12.07 9.37
C LEU A 106 7.80 12.01 8.63
N GLY A 107 6.69 11.77 9.32
CA GLY A 107 5.35 11.67 8.74
C GLY A 107 4.96 10.23 8.32
N PRO A 108 3.88 10.10 7.53
CA PRO A 108 3.37 8.80 7.09
C PRO A 108 4.43 7.99 6.35
N GLN A 109 4.49 6.69 6.66
CA GLN A 109 5.42 5.77 5.98
C GLN A 109 4.75 5.02 4.84
N LEU A 110 3.42 5.07 4.73
CA LEU A 110 2.69 4.58 3.58
C LEU A 110 1.77 5.69 3.08
N TRP A 111 1.90 5.98 1.78
CA TRP A 111 1.04 6.91 1.07
C TRP A 111 0.14 6.12 0.11
N SER A 112 -1.16 6.12 0.38
CA SER A 112 -2.16 5.55 -0.53
C SER A 112 -2.53 6.62 -1.54
N VAL A 113 -2.16 6.43 -2.80
CA VAL A 113 -2.47 7.34 -3.89
C VAL A 113 -3.77 6.86 -4.54
N THR A 114 -4.81 7.68 -4.50
CA THR A 114 -6.14 7.41 -5.09
C THR A 114 -6.40 8.33 -6.26
N HIS A 115 -7.22 7.91 -7.22
CA HIS A 115 -7.47 8.68 -8.43
C HIS A 115 -8.96 8.79 -8.78
N ALA A 116 -9.39 10.03 -8.97
CA ALA A 116 -10.72 10.39 -9.46
C ALA A 116 -11.85 9.67 -8.70
N MET A 117 -12.65 8.84 -9.38
CA MET A 117 -13.75 8.10 -8.76
C MET A 117 -13.49 6.58 -8.76
N ASP A 118 -12.22 6.16 -8.66
CA ASP A 118 -11.93 4.73 -8.54
C ASP A 118 -12.58 4.14 -7.28
N PRO A 119 -13.46 3.12 -7.40
CA PRO A 119 -14.08 2.48 -6.25
C PRO A 119 -13.17 1.49 -5.51
N VAL A 120 -11.99 1.14 -6.05
CA VAL A 120 -11.13 0.11 -5.45
C VAL A 120 -10.63 0.49 -4.05
N PRO A 121 -10.17 1.73 -3.78
CA PRO A 121 -9.85 2.18 -2.42
C PRO A 121 -10.98 2.03 -1.40
N ASP A 122 -12.23 1.96 -1.86
CA ASP A 122 -13.38 1.83 -0.98
C ASP A 122 -13.74 0.41 -0.59
N VAL A 123 -13.15 -0.59 -1.25
CA VAL A 123 -13.45 -1.99 -1.00
C VAL A 123 -12.29 -2.74 -0.31
N PRO A 124 -12.58 -3.71 0.58
CA PRO A 124 -13.89 -3.98 1.16
C PRO A 124 -14.39 -2.80 2.03
N PRO A 125 -15.71 -2.61 2.19
CA PRO A 125 -16.24 -1.44 2.92
C PRO A 125 -15.83 -1.40 4.39
N ALA A 126 -15.66 -0.18 4.93
CA ALA A 126 -15.30 0.04 6.34
C ALA A 126 -16.31 -0.57 7.34
N MET A 127 -17.60 -0.65 6.96
CA MET A 127 -18.65 -1.30 7.78
C MET A 127 -18.37 -2.79 8.06
N LEU A 128 -17.52 -3.43 7.26
CA LEU A 128 -17.08 -4.82 7.47
C LEU A 128 -15.81 -4.90 8.34
N GLY A 129 -15.41 -3.79 8.98
CA GLY A 129 -14.26 -3.71 9.87
C GLY A 129 -12.92 -3.62 9.15
N TYR A 130 -12.88 -3.13 7.91
CA TYR A 130 -11.66 -2.86 7.17
C TYR A 130 -11.24 -1.39 7.30
N GLU A 131 -9.95 -1.15 7.39
CA GLU A 131 -9.36 0.18 7.58
C GLU A 131 -8.09 0.29 6.73
N HIS A 132 -7.86 1.48 6.19
CA HIS A 132 -6.60 1.78 5.52
C HIS A 132 -5.49 1.99 6.54
N VAL A 133 -4.24 1.82 6.10
CA VAL A 133 -3.05 2.23 6.86
C VAL A 133 -2.41 3.42 6.18
N GLY A 134 -1.62 4.21 6.92
CA GLY A 134 -0.92 5.35 6.34
C GLY A 134 -1.85 6.53 6.05
N SER A 135 -1.52 7.31 5.02
CA SER A 135 -2.27 8.51 4.66
C SER A 135 -2.62 8.53 3.17
N GLU A 136 -3.77 9.11 2.86
CA GLU A 136 -4.26 9.20 1.49
C GLU A 136 -3.79 10.48 0.81
N VAL A 137 -3.36 10.34 -0.45
CA VAL A 137 -3.15 11.42 -1.40
C VAL A 137 -4.13 11.20 -2.55
N HIS A 138 -5.14 12.05 -2.63
CA HIS A 138 -6.12 12.01 -3.69
C HIS A 138 -5.64 12.80 -4.90
N VAL A 139 -5.72 12.22 -6.09
CA VAL A 139 -5.33 12.83 -7.37
C VAL A 139 -6.56 12.93 -8.25
N ASN A 140 -6.90 14.14 -8.67
CA ASN A 140 -8.04 14.33 -9.58
C ASN A 140 -7.66 14.06 -11.05
N GLU A 141 -8.63 14.17 -11.95
CA GLU A 141 -8.44 13.91 -13.39
C GLU A 141 -7.37 14.78 -14.07
N THR A 142 -7.03 15.95 -13.50
CA THR A 142 -6.01 16.86 -14.05
C THR A 142 -4.62 16.65 -13.47
N GLY A 143 -4.46 15.71 -12.52
CA GLY A 143 -3.21 15.45 -11.84
C GLY A 143 -2.93 16.38 -10.65
N HIS A 144 -3.90 17.21 -10.24
CA HIS A 144 -3.78 17.96 -9.00
C HIS A 144 -3.96 17.00 -7.82
N PHE A 145 -3.04 17.08 -6.85
CA PHE A 145 -3.05 16.24 -5.67
C PHE A 145 -3.53 16.99 -4.43
N HIS A 146 -4.20 16.27 -3.53
CA HIS A 146 -4.61 16.75 -2.22
C HIS A 146 -4.29 15.69 -1.16
N VAL A 147 -3.70 16.11 -0.04
CA VAL A 147 -3.41 15.22 1.08
C VAL A 147 -4.61 15.19 2.01
N CYS A 148 -5.28 14.05 2.09
CA CYS A 148 -6.54 13.91 2.80
C CYS A 148 -6.35 14.01 4.32
N ARG A 149 -7.22 14.77 4.99
CA ARG A 149 -7.19 14.93 6.46
C ARG A 149 -7.90 13.80 7.21
N GLY A 150 -8.60 12.93 6.49
CA GLY A 150 -9.41 11.85 7.02
C GLY A 150 -10.57 11.51 6.08
N PRO A 151 -11.47 10.61 6.50
CA PRO A 151 -12.56 10.12 5.65
C PRO A 151 -13.64 11.19 5.34
N ASP A 152 -13.74 12.23 6.17
CA ASP A 152 -14.70 13.32 5.99
C ASP A 152 -14.13 14.49 5.16
N ASP A 153 -12.91 14.36 4.63
CA ASP A 153 -12.32 15.39 3.77
C ASP A 153 -13.11 15.47 2.45
N PRO A 154 -13.75 16.62 2.12
CA PRO A 154 -14.64 16.71 0.96
C PRO A 154 -13.92 16.49 -0.38
N GLU A 155 -12.60 16.65 -0.43
CA GLU A 155 -11.81 16.38 -1.64
C GLU A 155 -11.47 14.89 -1.81
N CYS A 156 -11.59 14.08 -0.76
CA CYS A 156 -11.30 12.64 -0.77
C CYS A 156 -12.52 11.78 -0.46
N ALA A 157 -13.64 12.41 -0.08
CA ALA A 157 -14.86 11.72 0.29
C ALA A 157 -15.41 10.93 -0.91
N SER A 158 -15.49 9.62 -0.73
CA SER A 158 -16.02 8.68 -1.70
C SER A 158 -17.48 8.31 -1.41
N ASP A 159 -18.18 7.88 -2.45
CA ASP A 159 -19.49 7.23 -2.36
C ASP A 159 -19.41 5.95 -3.18
N LEU A 160 -19.17 4.82 -2.50
CA LEU A 160 -19.02 3.53 -3.16
C LEU A 160 -20.18 3.20 -4.12
N ALA A 161 -21.43 3.58 -3.81
CA ALA A 161 -22.56 3.28 -4.69
C ALA A 161 -22.54 4.13 -5.98
N ARG A 162 -22.00 5.34 -5.91
CA ARG A 162 -21.73 6.20 -7.07
C ARG A 162 -20.51 5.70 -7.84
N ASP A 163 -19.42 5.49 -7.13
CA ASP A 163 -18.06 5.30 -7.65
C ASP A 163 -17.89 3.91 -8.29
N LEU A 164 -18.72 2.92 -7.94
CA LEU A 164 -18.75 1.61 -8.63
C LEU A 164 -19.00 1.72 -10.15
N ARG A 165 -19.61 2.81 -10.63
CA ARG A 165 -19.80 3.08 -12.07
C ARG A 165 -18.53 3.60 -12.77
N HIS A 166 -17.49 3.89 -12.00
CA HIS A 166 -16.25 4.54 -12.43
C HIS A 166 -15.04 3.61 -12.30
N ILE A 167 -15.23 2.29 -12.30
CA ILE A 167 -14.14 1.29 -12.25
C ILE A 167 -13.06 1.46 -13.35
N GLY A 168 -13.37 2.20 -14.43
CA GLY A 168 -12.38 2.57 -15.43
C GLY A 168 -11.26 3.48 -14.89
N ASP A 169 -11.53 4.27 -13.85
CA ASP A 169 -10.55 5.14 -13.18
C ASP A 169 -9.44 4.39 -12.51
N HIS A 170 -9.69 3.14 -12.10
CA HIS A 170 -8.69 2.26 -11.50
C HIS A 170 -7.42 2.10 -12.32
N CYS A 171 -7.55 2.16 -13.66
CA CYS A 171 -6.42 2.03 -14.57
C CYS A 171 -6.01 3.35 -15.21
N ARG A 172 -6.77 4.44 -15.02
CA ARG A 172 -6.42 5.76 -15.52
C ARG A 172 -5.54 6.44 -14.47
N SER A 173 -4.46 7.09 -14.90
CA SER A 173 -3.67 7.89 -13.97
C SER A 173 -2.89 8.97 -14.72
N PRO A 174 -3.09 10.26 -14.38
CA PRO A 174 -2.32 11.36 -14.94
C PRO A 174 -0.85 11.35 -14.51
N LEU A 175 -0.50 10.50 -13.52
CA LEU A 175 0.87 10.33 -13.03
C LEU A 175 1.72 9.43 -13.94
N THR A 176 1.11 8.80 -14.95
CA THR A 176 1.81 7.90 -15.86
C THR A 176 1.95 8.53 -17.24
N PRO A 177 3.07 8.34 -17.95
CA PRO A 177 3.28 8.94 -19.28
C PRO A 177 2.20 8.59 -20.32
N THR A 178 1.57 7.42 -20.19
CA THR A 178 0.52 6.95 -21.10
C THR A 178 -0.90 7.20 -20.60
N GLY A 179 -1.06 7.82 -19.42
CA GLY A 179 -2.34 7.99 -18.76
C GLY A 179 -2.95 6.67 -18.26
N ARG A 180 -2.22 5.55 -18.33
CA ARG A 180 -2.69 4.21 -17.92
C ARG A 180 -1.66 3.44 -17.11
N ILE A 181 -1.92 3.28 -15.81
CA ILE A 181 -1.05 2.52 -14.89
C ILE A 181 -1.12 1.00 -15.11
N CYS A 182 -2.23 0.50 -15.65
CA CYS A 182 -2.39 -0.93 -15.98
C CYS A 182 -1.72 -1.33 -17.31
N GLY A 183 -1.18 -0.37 -18.07
CA GLY A 183 -0.56 -0.62 -19.36
C GLY A 183 0.91 -1.02 -19.23
N CYS A 184 1.37 -1.95 -20.08
CA CYS A 184 2.79 -2.33 -20.18
C CYS A 184 3.64 -1.31 -20.98
N TYR A 185 3.04 -0.22 -21.47
CA TYR A 185 3.69 0.73 -22.36
C TYR A 185 3.94 2.01 -21.58
N GLY A 186 5.21 2.27 -21.26
CA GLY A 186 5.69 3.48 -20.59
C GLY A 186 7.13 3.27 -20.13
N PRO A 187 8.00 4.29 -20.17
CA PRO A 187 9.32 4.18 -19.57
C PRO A 187 9.16 3.88 -18.07
N VAL A 188 9.81 2.81 -17.60
CA VAL A 188 9.88 2.48 -16.18
C VAL A 188 10.66 3.60 -15.49
N GLY A 189 10.01 4.39 -14.62
CA GLY A 189 10.69 5.40 -13.79
C GLY A 189 10.31 6.86 -13.99
N GLU A 190 9.38 7.21 -14.88
CA GLU A 190 8.75 8.55 -14.87
C GLU A 190 7.51 8.54 -13.96
N LEU A 191 7.70 8.25 -12.68
CA LEU A 191 6.74 8.68 -11.68
C LEU A 191 7.22 10.04 -11.21
N ILE A 192 6.52 11.11 -11.58
CA ILE A 192 6.85 12.46 -11.12
C ILE A 192 6.52 12.49 -9.62
N VAL A 193 7.56 12.35 -8.78
CA VAL A 193 7.52 12.59 -7.33
C VAL A 193 8.04 13.99 -7.06
#